data_AF-A0A6C0LZQ9-F1
#
_entry.id   AF-A0A6C0LZQ9-F1
#
_cell.length_a   1.000
_cell.length_b   1.000
_cell.length_c   1.000
_cell.angle_alpha   90.00
_cell.angle_beta   90.00
_cell.angle_gamma   90.00
#
_symmetry.space_group_name_H-M   'P 1'
#
loop_
_entity.id
_entity.type
_entity.pdbx_description
1 polymer ?
#
loop_
_entity_poly.entity_id
_entity_poly.type
_entity_poly.pdbx_seq_one_letter_code
_entity_poly.pdbx_strand_id
1 'polypeptide(L)'
;MSNKPILFYSPKCTHSIELWKKLKENNILDKILKINVSNATTIPNNVKRTPTLLINGRQPLIGQAIEFYLRNPQPNKQQNEQTQQPIVDNNIQDYMPEEMNNSWSDNYSFIDNNNPIDHSFQWLNQNNTIKCSKPMLNNKKGNVIDNRLETLKKERNLDLHK
;
A
#
# COMPACT_ATOMS: atom_id res chain seq x y z
N MET A 1 23.58 -18.71 -9.17
CA MET A 1 23.35 -19.06 -7.75
C MET A 1 21.84 -19.14 -7.50
N SER A 2 21.35 -20.12 -6.74
CA SER A 2 19.92 -20.29 -6.53
C SER A 2 19.34 -19.13 -5.72
N ASN A 3 18.40 -18.39 -6.30
CA ASN A 3 17.78 -17.21 -5.69
C ASN A 3 16.66 -17.60 -4.71
N LYS A 4 16.89 -18.65 -3.91
CA LYS A 4 15.89 -19.19 -2.98
C LYS A 4 15.87 -18.34 -1.71
N PRO A 5 14.68 -17.95 -1.21
CA PRO A 5 14.58 -17.26 0.06
C PRO A 5 15.04 -18.16 1.20
N ILE A 6 15.63 -17.56 2.24
CA ILE A 6 16.20 -18.25 3.39
C ILE A 6 15.31 -17.98 4.61
N LEU A 7 14.76 -19.02 5.19
CA LEU A 7 13.97 -18.96 6.42
C LEU A 7 14.83 -19.34 7.62
N PHE A 8 14.99 -18.39 8.52
CA PHE A 8 15.55 -18.58 9.84
C PHE A 8 14.43 -18.95 10.81
N TYR A 9 14.55 -20.11 11.45
CA TYR A 9 13.57 -20.62 12.40
C TYR A 9 14.26 -21.14 13.66
N SER A 10 13.51 -21.21 14.75
CA SER A 10 13.96 -21.79 16.02
C SER A 10 12.96 -22.84 16.51
N PRO A 11 13.41 -24.06 16.89
CA PRO A 11 12.51 -25.10 17.40
C PRO A 11 11.92 -24.75 18.77
N LYS A 12 12.47 -23.78 19.49
CA LYS A 12 11.97 -23.32 20.79
C LYS A 12 10.90 -22.23 20.66
N CYS A 13 10.66 -21.70 19.46
CA CYS A 13 9.74 -20.59 19.22
C CYS A 13 8.39 -21.12 18.71
N THR A 14 7.30 -20.83 19.42
CA THR A 14 5.92 -21.22 19.06
C THR A 14 5.55 -20.72 17.67
N HIS A 15 5.80 -19.44 17.36
CA HIS A 15 5.52 -18.87 16.05
C HIS A 15 6.30 -19.53 14.91
N SER A 16 7.54 -19.97 15.17
CA SER A 16 8.32 -20.71 14.17
C SER A 16 7.73 -22.09 13.90
N ILE A 17 7.25 -22.78 14.93
CA ILE A 17 6.60 -24.09 14.81
C ILE A 17 5.28 -23.97 14.03
N GLU A 18 4.46 -22.95 14.33
CA GLU A 18 3.22 -22.69 13.61
C GLU A 18 3.45 -22.38 12.13
N LEU A 19 4.42 -21.51 11.85
CA LEU A 19 4.82 -21.20 10.47
C LEU A 19 5.29 -22.45 9.74
N TRP A 20 6.03 -23.34 10.42
CA TRP A 20 6.50 -24.58 9.85
C TRP A 20 5.36 -25.52 9.46
N LYS A 21 4.33 -25.65 10.30
CA LYS A 21 3.13 -26.43 9.97
C LYS A 21 2.44 -25.90 8.72
N LYS A 22 2.20 -24.59 8.66
CA LYS A 22 1.62 -23.92 7.48
C LYS A 22 2.45 -24.15 6.21
N LEU A 23 3.78 -24.07 6.31
CA LEU A 23 4.67 -24.31 5.18
C LEU A 23 4.64 -25.76 4.68
N LYS A 24 4.48 -26.72 5.61
CA LYS A 24 4.33 -28.14 5.29
C LYS A 24 2.99 -28.42 4.60
N GLU A 25 1.90 -27.86 5.11
CA GLU A 25 0.56 -27.98 4.51
C GLU A 25 0.52 -27.44 3.08
N ASN A 26 1.22 -26.34 2.81
CA ASN A 26 1.24 -25.70 1.49
C ASN A 26 2.30 -26.26 0.53
N ASN A 27 3.10 -27.27 0.92
CA ASN A 27 4.19 -27.83 0.11
C ASN A 27 5.21 -26.78 -0.40
N ILE A 28 5.49 -25.74 0.38
CA ILE A 28 6.42 -24.65 0.00
C ILE A 28 7.85 -24.93 0.51
N LEU A 29 8.02 -25.96 1.34
CA LEU A 29 9.29 -26.28 2.01
C LEU A 29 10.49 -26.51 1.08
N ASP A 30 10.27 -26.92 -0.17
CA ASP A 30 11.36 -27.18 -1.14
C ASP A 30 11.82 -25.91 -1.88
N LYS A 31 10.98 -24.88 -1.85
CA LYS A 31 11.25 -23.56 -2.45
C LYS A 31 12.08 -22.66 -1.54
N ILE A 32 12.15 -22.98 -0.25
CA ILE A 32 12.78 -22.14 0.78
C ILE A 32 13.94 -22.89 1.43
N LEU A 33 15.09 -22.22 1.58
CA LEU A 33 16.23 -22.75 2.33
C LEU A 33 16.00 -22.55 3.83
N LYS A 34 16.21 -23.59 4.64
CA LYS A 34 15.86 -23.60 6.06
C LYS A 34 17.13 -23.56 6.92
N ILE A 35 17.22 -22.58 7.82
CA ILE A 35 18.34 -22.46 8.77
C ILE A 35 17.79 -22.47 10.19
N ASN A 36 18.25 -23.44 10.97
CA ASN A 36 17.96 -23.50 12.40
C ASN A 36 18.92 -22.56 13.15
N VAL A 37 18.35 -21.54 13.79
CA VAL A 37 19.10 -20.53 14.55
C VAL A 37 19.77 -21.12 15.79
N SER A 38 19.24 -22.20 16.38
CA SER A 38 19.84 -22.83 17.56
C SER A 38 21.14 -23.58 17.28
N ASN A 39 21.35 -24.02 16.03
CA ASN A 39 22.52 -24.81 15.65
C ASN A 39 23.49 -24.03 14.75
N ALA A 40 23.15 -22.79 14.37
CA ALA A 40 23.94 -22.00 13.45
C ALA A 40 25.03 -21.21 14.18
N THR A 41 26.28 -21.35 13.75
CA THR A 41 27.44 -20.65 14.33
C THR A 41 27.52 -19.18 13.88
N THR A 42 26.98 -18.85 12.71
CA THR A 42 26.99 -17.49 12.16
C THR A 42 25.60 -17.11 11.66
N ILE A 43 24.98 -16.16 12.35
CA ILE A 43 23.71 -15.55 11.98
C ILE A 43 24.01 -14.10 11.60
N PRO A 44 23.54 -13.61 10.44
CA PRO A 44 23.75 -12.23 10.06
C PRO A 44 23.07 -11.27 11.06
N ASN A 45 23.73 -10.15 11.38
CA ASN A 45 23.25 -9.13 12.34
C ASN A 45 21.85 -8.58 12.04
N ASN A 46 21.43 -8.72 10.78
CA ASN A 46 20.15 -8.32 10.21
C ASN A 46 19.00 -9.16 10.80
N VAL A 47 19.27 -10.39 11.27
CA VAL A 47 18.29 -11.33 11.81
C VAL A 47 18.30 -11.26 13.33
N LYS A 48 17.43 -10.41 13.90
CA LYS A 48 17.34 -10.21 15.37
C LYS A 48 16.34 -11.12 16.08
N ARG A 49 15.39 -11.71 15.34
CA ARG A 49 14.29 -12.52 15.90
C ARG A 49 13.92 -13.66 14.95
N THR A 50 13.19 -14.65 15.44
CA THR A 50 12.66 -15.79 14.66
C THR A 50 11.15 -15.91 14.81
N PRO A 51 10.39 -16.34 13.79
CA PRO A 51 10.84 -16.68 12.44
C PRO A 51 11.18 -15.42 11.62
N THR A 52 12.21 -15.50 10.77
CA THR A 52 12.59 -14.41 9.85
C THR A 52 12.87 -14.97 8.48
N LEU A 53 12.32 -14.33 7.44
CA LEU A 53 12.54 -14.71 6.05
C LEU A 53 13.44 -13.68 5.37
N LEU A 54 14.58 -14.14 4.86
CA LEU A 54 15.55 -13.34 4.13
C LEU A 54 15.40 -13.59 2.62
N ILE A 55 15.19 -12.51 1.88
CA ILE A 55 15.06 -12.52 0.42
C ILE A 55 16.15 -11.59 -0.12
N ASN A 56 16.80 -12.00 -1.21
CA ASN A 56 17.86 -11.19 -1.82
C ASN A 56 17.30 -9.83 -2.27
N GLY A 57 17.98 -8.75 -1.89
CA GLY A 57 17.59 -7.38 -2.22
C GLY A 57 16.44 -6.80 -1.40
N ARG A 58 15.98 -7.48 -0.34
CA ARG A 58 14.94 -6.96 0.57
C ARG A 58 15.35 -7.02 2.02
N GLN A 59 14.71 -6.18 2.84
CA GLN A 59 14.86 -6.27 4.29
C GLN A 59 14.29 -7.60 4.82
N PRO A 60 14.82 -8.13 5.94
CA PRO A 60 14.31 -9.35 6.54
C PRO A 60 12.83 -9.23 6.91
N LEU A 61 12.00 -10.12 6.39
CA LEU A 61 10.56 -10.14 6.67
C LEU A 61 10.30 -10.92 7.97
N ILE A 62 9.40 -10.39 8.79
CA ILE A 62 9.15 -10.94 10.12
C ILE A 62 7.66 -10.91 10.45
N GLY A 63 7.18 -11.90 11.21
CA GLY A 63 5.80 -11.99 11.65
C GLY A 63 4.84 -12.16 10.46
N GLN A 64 3.74 -11.40 10.45
CA GLN A 64 2.71 -11.47 9.41
C GLN A 64 3.23 -11.14 8.00
N ALA A 65 4.33 -10.37 7.88
CA ALA A 65 4.95 -10.09 6.59
C ALA A 65 5.43 -11.36 5.86
N ILE A 66 5.82 -12.39 6.63
CA ILE A 66 6.19 -13.69 6.06
C ILE A 66 4.96 -14.35 5.43
N GLU A 67 3.80 -14.27 6.09
CA GLU A 67 2.56 -14.85 5.55
C GLU A 67 2.12 -14.14 4.26
N PHE A 68 2.18 -12.82 4.23
CA PHE A 68 1.85 -12.05 3.01
C PHE A 68 2.76 -12.42 1.85
N TYR A 69 4.06 -12.59 2.11
CA TYR A 69 5.00 -13.02 1.09
C TYR A 69 4.69 -14.44 0.56
N LEU A 70 4.33 -15.37 1.44
CA LEU A 70 4.01 -16.74 1.05
C LEU A 70 2.71 -16.84 0.24
N ARG A 71 1.73 -15.96 0.49
CA ARG A 71 0.47 -15.90 -0.27
C ARG A 71 0.66 -15.34 -1.68
N ASN A 72 1.46 -14.27 -1.79
CA ASN A 72 1.75 -13.61 -3.06
C ASN A 72 3.25 -13.60 -3.33
N PRO A 73 3.82 -14.72 -3.84
CA PRO A 73 5.21 -14.74 -4.28
C PRO A 73 5.35 -13.80 -5.47
N GLN A 74 5.72 -12.54 -5.20
CA GLN A 74 5.96 -11.53 -6.24
C GLN A 74 7.03 -12.05 -7.21
N PRO A 75 6.80 -12.00 -8.54
CA PRO A 75 7.89 -12.17 -9.48
C PRO A 75 8.91 -11.05 -9.22
N ASN A 76 10.19 -11.42 -9.13
CA ASN A 76 11.29 -10.48 -8.98
C ASN A 76 11.29 -9.49 -10.15
N LYS A 77 10.56 -8.38 -10.03
CA LYS A 77 10.90 -7.16 -10.75
C LYS A 77 12.11 -6.60 -10.00
N GLN A 78 13.27 -6.73 -10.63
CA GLN A 78 14.50 -6.08 -10.21
C GLN A 78 14.16 -4.60 -9.93
N GLN A 79 14.22 -4.21 -8.66
CA GLN A 79 14.32 -2.80 -8.31
C GLN A 79 15.71 -2.39 -8.78
N ASN A 80 15.76 -1.73 -9.94
CA ASN A 80 16.94 -1.00 -10.36
C ASN A 80 17.26 0.01 -9.26
N GLU A 81 18.54 0.03 -8.89
CA GLU A 81 19.14 0.95 -7.96
C GLU A 81 18.81 2.39 -8.35
N GLN A 82 18.13 3.13 -7.47
CA GLN A 82 18.36 4.56 -7.31
C GLN A 82 18.39 4.90 -5.83
N THR A 83 19.60 4.86 -5.31
CA THR A 83 20.04 5.72 -4.22
C THR A 83 19.67 7.16 -4.56
N GLN A 84 18.82 7.79 -3.75
CA GLN A 84 18.87 9.23 -3.55
C GLN A 84 18.27 9.58 -2.18
N GLN A 85 19.09 10.28 -1.41
CA GLN A 85 18.86 10.78 -0.07
C GLN A 85 17.74 11.83 -0.06
N PRO A 86 17.12 12.12 1.10
CA PRO A 86 16.16 13.20 1.20
C PRO A 86 16.90 14.54 1.14
N ILE A 87 16.90 15.18 -0.03
CA ILE A 87 17.24 16.60 -0.14
C ILE A 87 15.94 17.36 0.09
N VAL A 88 15.86 18.03 1.24
CA VAL A 88 14.89 19.07 1.50
C VAL A 88 15.24 20.23 0.57
N ASP A 89 14.53 20.33 -0.55
CA ASP A 89 14.51 21.55 -1.35
C ASP A 89 13.05 21.90 -1.62
N ASN A 90 12.68 23.14 -1.31
CA ASN A 90 11.31 23.67 -1.41
C ASN A 90 10.92 23.94 -2.88
N ASN A 91 11.16 22.98 -3.76
CA ASN A 91 10.66 23.00 -5.12
C ASN A 91 9.38 22.18 -5.18
N ILE A 92 8.29 22.85 -5.52
CA ILE A 92 7.01 22.22 -5.83
C ILE A 92 7.28 21.18 -6.93
N GLN A 93 7.19 19.91 -6.56
CA GLN A 93 7.33 18.79 -7.50
C GLN A 93 5.97 18.55 -8.12
N ASP A 94 5.84 18.75 -9.43
CA ASP A 94 4.57 18.58 -10.16
C ASP A 94 4.06 17.13 -10.16
N TYR A 95 4.92 16.15 -9.82
CA TYR A 95 4.57 14.74 -9.88
C TYR A 95 5.19 13.95 -8.72
N MET A 96 4.33 13.42 -7.84
CA MET A 96 4.72 12.55 -6.72
C MET A 96 4.28 11.11 -7.00
N PRO A 97 5.17 10.22 -7.46
CA PRO A 97 4.79 8.88 -7.89
C PRO A 97 4.23 8.00 -6.76
N GLU A 98 4.61 8.21 -5.50
CA GLU A 98 4.03 7.45 -4.38
C GLU A 98 2.54 7.77 -4.16
N GLU A 99 2.11 9.00 -4.44
CA GLU A 99 0.71 9.43 -4.30
C GLU A 99 -0.08 9.33 -5.60
N MET A 100 0.57 9.51 -6.77
CA MET A 100 -0.09 9.61 -8.08
C MET A 100 -0.04 8.32 -8.91
N ASN A 101 0.79 7.34 -8.54
CA ASN A 101 0.93 6.08 -9.30
C ASN A 101 0.08 4.92 -8.75
N ASN A 102 -0.59 5.12 -7.62
CA ASN A 102 -1.60 4.21 -7.10
C ASN A 102 -2.98 4.87 -7.25
N SER A 103 -4.02 4.07 -7.49
CA SER A 103 -5.45 4.41 -7.57
C SER A 103 -6.03 5.07 -6.29
N TRP A 104 -5.23 5.81 -5.52
CA TRP A 104 -5.66 6.54 -4.33
C TRP A 104 -6.59 7.70 -4.68
N SER A 105 -6.59 8.19 -5.92
CA SER A 105 -7.64 9.10 -6.41
C SER A 105 -9.04 8.51 -6.27
N ASP A 106 -9.18 7.19 -6.37
CA ASP A 106 -10.47 6.50 -6.21
C ASP A 106 -10.87 6.40 -4.72
N ASN A 107 -9.88 6.46 -3.82
CA ASN A 107 -10.09 6.43 -2.36
C ASN A 107 -10.44 7.79 -1.74
N TYR A 108 -10.40 8.89 -2.47
CA TYR A 108 -10.85 10.20 -1.96
C TYR A 108 -12.29 10.55 -2.36
N SER A 109 -12.97 9.66 -3.08
CA SER A 109 -14.37 9.82 -3.49
C SER A 109 -15.39 9.40 -2.40
N PHE A 110 -15.08 9.64 -1.11
CA PHE A 110 -16.02 9.36 -0.04
C PHE A 110 -16.56 10.67 0.56
N ILE A 111 -17.77 11.05 0.16
CA ILE A 111 -18.52 12.12 0.84
C ILE A 111 -19.54 11.55 1.84
N ASP A 112 -19.96 10.28 1.71
CA ASP A 112 -20.65 9.54 2.79
C ASP A 112 -20.82 8.04 2.43
N ASN A 113 -20.63 7.17 3.41
CA ASN A 113 -20.95 5.73 3.51
C ASN A 113 -20.83 4.76 2.30
N ASN A 114 -19.75 3.97 2.36
CA ASN A 114 -19.66 2.51 2.15
C ASN A 114 -19.92 1.87 0.77
N ASN A 115 -19.95 2.61 -0.33
CA ASN A 115 -19.72 2.01 -1.66
C ASN A 115 -18.86 2.95 -2.53
N PRO A 116 -17.95 2.41 -3.35
CA PRO A 116 -17.24 3.22 -4.33
C PRO A 116 -18.24 3.93 -5.26
N ILE A 117 -18.00 5.21 -5.53
CA ILE A 117 -18.79 5.96 -6.52
C ILE A 117 -18.63 5.24 -7.86
N ASP A 118 -19.75 4.79 -8.45
CA ASP A 118 -19.77 4.24 -9.79
C ASP A 118 -19.28 5.35 -10.75
N HIS A 119 -18.08 5.17 -11.28
CA HIS A 119 -17.47 6.14 -12.18
C HIS A 119 -18.37 6.33 -13.41
N SER A 120 -18.93 7.53 -13.55
CA SER A 120 -19.86 7.90 -14.62
C SER A 120 -19.14 8.24 -15.93
N PHE A 121 -18.10 7.50 -16.30
CA PHE A 121 -17.43 7.72 -17.58
C PHE A 121 -18.15 6.92 -18.67
N GLN A 122 -19.15 7.55 -19.28
CA GLN A 122 -19.76 7.07 -20.52
C GLN A 122 -19.05 7.71 -21.71
N TRP A 123 -18.38 6.89 -22.53
CA TRP A 123 -17.82 7.35 -23.80
C TRP A 123 -18.96 7.71 -24.77
N LEU A 124 -18.94 8.94 -25.26
CA LEU A 124 -19.90 9.42 -26.25
C LEU A 124 -19.61 8.79 -27.62
N ASN A 125 -20.26 7.67 -27.92
CA ASN A 125 -20.50 7.30 -29.31
C ASN A 125 -21.62 8.20 -29.85
N GLN A 126 -21.43 8.72 -31.08
CA GLN A 126 -22.26 9.76 -31.73
C GLN A 126 -23.78 9.49 -31.73
N ASN A 127 -24.24 8.28 -31.39
CA ASN A 127 -25.63 7.86 -31.50
C ASN A 127 -26.34 7.57 -30.16
N ASN A 128 -25.70 7.76 -29.00
CA ASN A 128 -26.35 7.49 -27.71
C ASN A 128 -26.73 8.79 -26.98
N THR A 129 -28.04 8.99 -26.77
CA THR A 129 -28.57 10.07 -25.93
C THR A 129 -28.34 9.77 -24.45
N ILE A 130 -27.69 10.71 -23.75
CA ILE A 130 -27.35 10.60 -22.34
C ILE A 130 -28.65 10.68 -21.51
N LYS A 131 -29.06 9.59 -20.86
CA LYS A 131 -30.06 9.65 -19.78
C LYS A 131 -29.35 10.01 -18.48
N CYS A 132 -29.14 11.30 -18.25
CA CYS A 132 -28.69 11.79 -16.95
C CYS A 132 -29.81 11.54 -15.93
N SER A 133 -29.56 10.68 -14.93
CA SER A 133 -30.36 10.72 -13.71
C SER A 133 -30.11 12.07 -13.05
N LYS A 134 -31.15 12.91 -12.95
CA LYS A 134 -31.06 14.15 -12.19
C LYS A 134 -30.67 13.77 -10.75
N PRO A 135 -29.68 14.43 -10.12
CA PRO A 135 -29.36 14.16 -8.74
C PRO A 135 -30.61 14.42 -7.89
N MET A 136 -30.99 13.44 -7.06
CA MET A 136 -32.05 13.63 -6.07
C MET A 136 -31.60 14.71 -5.10
N LEU A 137 -32.20 15.89 -5.23
CA LEU A 137 -32.05 16.99 -4.29
C LEU A 137 -32.77 16.62 -2.99
N ASN A 138 -32.11 15.85 -2.13
CA ASN A 138 -32.59 15.63 -0.77
C ASN A 138 -32.30 16.89 0.04
N ASN A 139 -33.29 17.78 0.04
CA ASN A 139 -33.47 18.87 0.99
C ASN A 139 -33.23 18.37 2.43
N LYS A 140 -32.20 18.88 3.12
CA LYS A 140 -32.20 19.22 4.58
C LYS A 140 -30.84 19.58 5.22
N LYS A 141 -29.77 19.93 4.48
CA LYS A 141 -28.51 20.47 5.08
C LYS A 141 -27.89 21.68 4.35
N GLY A 142 -28.72 22.54 3.74
CA GLY A 142 -28.25 23.69 2.94
C GLY A 142 -27.52 24.79 3.72
N ASN A 143 -27.78 24.98 5.02
CA ASN A 143 -27.31 26.22 5.68
C ASN A 143 -25.81 26.24 6.04
N VAL A 144 -25.13 25.11 6.22
CA VAL A 144 -23.75 25.12 6.76
C VAL A 144 -22.70 25.34 5.68
N ILE A 145 -22.90 24.73 4.50
CA ILE A 145 -21.94 24.82 3.39
C ILE A 145 -22.03 26.19 2.72
N ASP A 146 -23.25 26.71 2.56
CA ASP A 146 -23.47 28.03 1.95
C ASP A 146 -22.86 29.15 2.81
N ASN A 147 -23.00 29.06 4.14
CA ASN A 147 -22.37 30.01 5.07
C ASN A 147 -20.83 29.95 5.02
N ARG A 148 -20.25 28.75 4.87
CA ARG A 148 -18.79 28.60 4.74
C ARG A 148 -18.28 29.19 3.42
N LEU A 149 -19.03 29.03 2.34
CA LEU A 149 -18.69 29.61 1.03
C LEU A 149 -18.74 31.14 1.07
N GLU A 150 -19.74 31.74 1.72
CA GLU A 150 -19.80 33.20 1.88
C GLU A 150 -18.63 33.74 2.72
N THR A 151 -18.23 33.02 3.76
CA THR A 151 -17.12 33.42 4.64
C THR A 151 -15.80 33.48 3.85
N LEU A 152 -15.49 32.44 3.07
CA LEU A 152 -14.29 32.39 2.22
C LEU A 152 -14.29 33.48 1.13
N LYS A 153 -15.46 33.81 0.56
CA LYS A 153 -15.58 34.91 -0.40
C LYS A 153 -15.26 36.27 0.23
N LYS A 154 -15.67 36.50 1.48
CA LYS A 154 -15.37 37.73 2.21
C LYS A 154 -13.89 37.86 2.54
N GLU A 155 -13.26 36.79 3.03
CA GLU A 155 -11.82 36.77 3.34
C GLU A 155 -10.98 37.12 2.10
N ARG A 156 -11.26 36.46 0.97
CA ARG A 156 -10.57 36.74 -0.30
C ARG A 156 -10.68 38.21 -0.74
N ASN A 157 -11.83 38.83 -0.54
CA ASN A 157 -12.04 40.23 -0.94
C ASN A 157 -11.40 41.22 0.04
N LEU A 158 -11.22 40.87 1.31
CA LEU A 158 -10.51 41.69 2.29
C LEU A 158 -9.01 41.77 2.00
N ASP A 159 -8.40 40.68 1.55
CA ASP A 159 -6.98 40.64 1.19
C ASP A 159 -6.65 41.46 -0.07
N LEU A 160 -7.64 41.76 -0.92
CA LEU A 160 -7.46 42.61 -2.11
C LEU A 160 -7.42 44.12 -1.80
N HIS A 161 -7.73 44.52 -0.56
CA HIS A 161 -7.77 45.92 -0.14
C HIS A 161 -6.74 46.29 0.95
N LYS A 162 -5.74 45.43 1.17
CA LYS A 162 -4.51 45.77 1.92
C LYS A 162 -3.36 46.00 0.96
#